data_AF-A0AAW5L962-F1
#
_entry.id   AF-A0AAW5L962-F1
#
_cell.length_a   1.000
_cell.length_b   1.000
_cell.length_c   1.000
_cell.angle_alpha   90.00
_cell.angle_beta   90.00
_cell.angle_gamma   90.00
#
_symmetry.space_group_name_H-M   'P 1'
#
loop_
_entity.id
_entity.type
_entity.pdbx_description
1 polymer ?
#
loop_
_entity_poly.entity_id
_entity_poly.type
_entity_poly.pdbx_seq_one_letter_code
_entity_poly.pdbx_strand_id
1 'polypeptide(L)'
;MPTPFTLSNPYNGIFNLFTEEYDKTRLIPLTNEQFQRMMLEKTVAYAFLTETDFIRIGYIYDDEANATIAPIYTISDPRIKGYVDLGSSPMISANNYFNSKTFASSPQAYIFVTGQAHGGSINVYKYNPEKMELKKI
;
A
#
# COMPACT_ATOMS: atom_id res chain seq x y z
N MET A 1 -11.00 -19.07 14.85
CA MET A 1 -9.68 -18.83 15.47
C MET A 1 -9.02 -17.69 14.72
N PRO A 2 -8.36 -16.73 15.40
CA PRO A 2 -7.62 -15.68 14.69
C PRO A 2 -6.55 -16.32 13.80
N THR A 3 -6.38 -15.81 12.58
CA THR A 3 -5.35 -16.27 11.65
C THR A 3 -3.97 -15.98 12.24
N PRO A 4 -3.07 -16.98 12.35
CA PRO A 4 -1.76 -16.87 13.01
C PRO A 4 -0.71 -16.13 12.17
N PHE A 5 -1.15 -15.41 11.14
CA PHE A 5 -0.28 -14.82 10.13
C PHE A 5 -0.45 -13.31 10.09
N THR A 6 0.67 -12.60 9.97
CA THR A 6 0.71 -11.18 9.63
C THR A 6 0.51 -10.99 8.14
N LEU A 7 0.23 -9.75 7.70
CA LEU A 7 0.31 -9.44 6.28
C LEU A 7 1.73 -9.67 5.77
N SER A 8 1.86 -10.28 4.59
CA SER A 8 3.14 -10.54 3.94
C SER A 8 3.91 -9.24 3.71
N ASN A 9 5.19 -9.27 4.04
CA ASN A 9 6.17 -8.24 3.73
C ASN A 9 6.71 -8.47 2.30
N PRO A 10 6.93 -7.41 1.49
CA PRO A 10 7.39 -7.52 0.10
C PRO A 10 8.82 -8.07 -0.07
N TYR A 11 9.64 -8.02 0.98
CA TYR A 11 11.00 -8.59 1.07
C TYR A 11 11.02 -9.92 1.85
N ASN A 12 10.28 -9.92 2.95
CA ASN A 12 10.09 -10.95 3.97
C ASN A 12 9.36 -12.20 3.51
N GLY A 13 8.28 -12.02 2.75
CA GLY A 13 7.20 -12.99 2.71
C GLY A 13 6.33 -12.90 3.96
N ILE A 14 5.68 -13.99 4.31
CA ILE A 14 4.74 -14.04 5.44
C ILE A 14 5.40 -14.64 6.68
N PHE A 15 5.29 -13.94 7.81
CA PHE A 15 5.84 -14.45 9.07
C PHE A 15 4.85 -15.42 9.72
N ASN A 16 5.32 -16.62 10.06
CA ASN A 16 4.54 -17.62 10.77
C ASN A 16 4.86 -17.56 12.27
N LEU A 17 3.87 -17.16 13.07
CA LEU A 17 4.02 -17.00 14.52
C LEU A 17 4.31 -18.33 15.26
N PHE A 18 4.02 -19.49 14.66
CA PHE A 18 4.26 -20.80 15.29
C PHE A 18 5.66 -21.34 15.02
N THR A 19 6.18 -21.12 13.83
CA THR A 19 7.52 -21.59 13.45
C THR A 19 8.58 -20.51 13.65
N GLU A 20 8.18 -19.26 13.88
CA GLU A 20 9.05 -18.07 13.93
C GLU A 20 9.89 -17.90 12.65
N GLU A 21 9.37 -18.38 11.53
CA GLU A 21 10.04 -18.35 10.24
C GLU A 21 9.24 -17.58 9.19
N TYR A 22 9.94 -17.09 8.17
CA TYR A 22 9.34 -16.45 7.01
C TYR A 22 9.08 -17.45 5.89
N ASP A 23 7.81 -17.61 5.51
CA ASP A 23 7.42 -18.31 4.29
C ASP A 23 7.52 -17.35 3.08
N LYS A 24 8.48 -17.65 2.20
CA LYS A 24 8.78 -16.89 0.97
C LYS A 24 8.23 -17.54 -0.30
N THR A 25 7.52 -18.65 -0.21
CA THR A 25 7.12 -19.47 -1.38
C THR A 25 6.22 -18.74 -2.38
N ARG A 26 5.46 -17.74 -1.93
CA ARG A 26 4.57 -16.90 -2.74
C ARG A 26 5.00 -15.43 -2.77
N LEU A 27 6.29 -15.15 -2.59
CA LEU A 27 6.83 -13.80 -2.71
C LEU A 27 6.73 -13.34 -4.17
N ILE A 28 6.14 -12.17 -4.40
CA ILE A 28 6.16 -11.53 -5.71
C ILE A 28 7.45 -10.69 -5.78
N PRO A 29 8.42 -11.03 -6.65
CA PRO A 29 9.69 -10.33 -6.71
C PRO A 29 9.48 -8.87 -7.16
N LEU A 30 10.18 -7.97 -6.49
CA LEU A 30 10.23 -6.55 -6.86
C LEU A 30 11.22 -6.35 -8.00
N THR A 31 10.89 -5.47 -8.95
CA THR A 31 11.91 -4.90 -9.83
C THR A 31 12.88 -4.02 -9.02
N ASN A 32 14.06 -3.73 -9.55
CA ASN A 32 15.01 -2.81 -8.90
C ASN A 32 14.35 -1.45 -8.62
N GLU A 33 13.53 -0.95 -9.53
CA GLU A 33 12.81 0.31 -9.35
C GLU A 33 11.79 0.22 -8.20
N GLN A 34 10.98 -0.83 -8.18
CA GLN A 34 9.99 -1.04 -7.11
C GLN A 34 10.67 -1.23 -5.75
N PHE A 35 11.81 -1.91 -5.70
CA PHE A 35 12.59 -2.10 -4.49
C PHE A 35 12.99 -0.76 -3.85
N GLN A 36 13.48 0.18 -4.66
CA GLN A 36 13.94 1.50 -4.20
C GLN A 36 12.78 2.45 -3.85
N ARG A 37 11.59 2.19 -4.38
CA ARG A 37 10.40 3.05 -4.22
C ARG A 37 9.36 2.43 -3.30
N MET A 38 9.67 1.32 -2.64
CA MET A 38 8.74 0.65 -1.75
C MET A 38 8.44 1.48 -0.51
N MET A 39 7.17 1.56 -0.14
CA MET A 39 6.79 2.17 1.12
C MET A 39 7.22 1.32 2.32
N LEU A 40 7.57 2.00 3.40
CA LEU A 40 7.97 1.36 4.65
C LEU A 40 6.83 0.55 5.27
N GLU A 41 7.18 -0.46 6.06
CA GLU A 41 6.19 -1.33 6.72
C GLU A 41 5.41 -0.64 7.86
N LYS A 42 5.84 0.56 8.25
CA LYS A 42 5.16 1.41 9.23
C LYS A 42 3.83 1.89 8.66
N THR A 43 2.73 1.24 9.03
CA THR A 43 1.42 1.52 8.44
C THR A 43 0.86 2.87 8.91
N VAL A 44 0.50 3.73 7.96
CA VAL A 44 -0.24 4.97 8.20
C VAL A 44 -1.73 4.74 8.01
N ALA A 45 -2.12 4.05 6.94
CA ALA A 45 -3.52 3.79 6.63
C ALA A 45 -3.70 2.51 5.80
N TYR A 46 -4.91 1.97 5.85
CA TYR A 46 -5.39 0.99 4.88
C TYR A 46 -6.46 1.65 4.02
N ALA A 47 -6.46 1.36 2.71
CA ALA A 47 -7.46 1.88 1.79
C ALA A 47 -7.94 0.77 0.86
N PHE A 48 -9.26 0.62 0.75
CA PHE A 48 -9.87 -0.37 -0.13
C PHE A 48 -9.90 0.16 -1.56
N LEU A 49 -9.36 -0.60 -2.50
CA LEU A 49 -9.38 -0.31 -3.93
C LEU A 49 -10.59 -0.98 -4.62
N THR A 50 -11.03 -2.10 -4.08
CA THR A 50 -12.26 -2.83 -4.45
C THR A 50 -12.94 -3.33 -3.16
N GLU A 51 -14.08 -4.00 -3.28
CA GLU A 51 -14.77 -4.59 -2.10
C GLU A 51 -13.89 -5.57 -1.32
N THR A 52 -12.88 -6.14 -1.97
CA THR A 52 -12.02 -7.18 -1.39
C THR A 52 -10.55 -6.79 -1.36
N ASP A 53 -10.10 -5.95 -2.28
CA ASP A 53 -8.69 -5.60 -2.39
C ASP A 53 -8.40 -4.28 -1.69
N PHE A 54 -7.29 -4.23 -0.96
CA PHE A 54 -6.87 -3.05 -0.23
C PHE A 54 -5.35 -2.89 -0.27
N ILE A 55 -4.90 -1.66 -0.08
CA ILE A 55 -3.47 -1.33 0.03
C ILE A 55 -3.10 -0.99 1.47
N ARG A 56 -1.87 -1.30 1.84
CA ARG A 56 -1.23 -0.81 3.05
C ARG A 56 -0.38 0.41 2.69
N ILE A 57 -0.78 1.58 3.17
CA ILE A 57 -0.04 2.82 2.95
C ILE A 57 0.99 2.93 4.05
N GLY A 58 2.26 2.86 3.65
CA GLY A 58 3.39 2.98 4.55
C GLY A 58 3.73 4.43 4.85
N TYR A 59 4.47 4.62 5.93
CA TYR A 59 5.05 5.90 6.31
C TYR A 59 6.10 6.32 5.28
N ILE A 60 6.10 7.61 4.92
CA ILE A 60 7.09 8.22 4.03
C ILE A 60 7.88 9.24 4.86
N TYR A 61 9.19 9.08 4.98
CA TYR A 61 10.04 10.13 5.57
C TYR A 61 10.21 11.29 4.59
N ASP A 62 10.46 12.49 5.13
CA ASP A 62 10.60 13.70 4.31
C ASP A 62 11.76 13.62 3.30
N ASP A 63 12.79 12.81 3.58
CA ASP A 63 13.93 12.52 2.71
C ASP A 63 13.72 11.31 1.77
N GLU A 64 12.59 10.60 1.89
CA GLU A 64 12.21 9.44 1.09
C GLU A 64 11.01 9.74 0.16
N ALA A 65 10.96 10.94 -0.44
CA ALA A 65 9.86 11.39 -1.30
C ALA A 65 9.54 10.46 -2.51
N ASN A 66 10.41 9.49 -2.81
CA ASN A 66 10.23 8.51 -3.88
C ASN A 66 9.56 7.20 -3.42
N ALA A 67 9.35 7.00 -2.11
CA ALA A 67 8.63 5.85 -1.56
C ALA A 67 7.14 5.94 -1.92
N THR A 68 6.76 5.26 -3.01
CA THR A 68 5.48 5.46 -3.71
C THR A 68 4.77 4.16 -4.03
N ILE A 69 5.47 3.02 -3.92
CA ILE A 69 4.92 1.70 -4.22
C ILE A 69 4.28 1.12 -2.96
N ALA A 70 3.00 0.77 -3.05
CA ALA A 70 2.24 0.13 -1.98
C ALA A 70 1.83 -1.30 -2.37
N PRO A 71 1.93 -2.27 -1.45
CA PRO A 71 1.43 -3.63 -1.68
C PRO A 71 -0.09 -3.68 -1.65
N ILE A 72 -0.66 -4.48 -2.56
CA ILE A 72 -2.08 -4.84 -2.61
C ILE A 72 -2.26 -6.17 -1.89
N TYR A 73 -3.29 -6.24 -1.05
CA TYR A 73 -3.76 -7.44 -0.38
C TYR A 73 -5.22 -7.68 -0.72
N THR A 74 -5.73 -8.85 -0.38
CA THR A 74 -7.15 -9.18 -0.52
C THR A 74 -7.68 -9.73 0.80
N ILE A 75 -8.96 -9.49 1.11
CA ILE A 75 -9.57 -10.02 2.33
C ILE A 75 -9.38 -11.54 2.40
N SER A 76 -9.00 -12.03 3.58
CA SER A 76 -8.74 -13.45 3.88
C SER A 76 -7.50 -14.10 3.23
N ASP A 77 -6.73 -13.41 2.38
CA ASP A 77 -5.37 -13.86 2.00
C ASP A 77 -4.34 -12.85 2.50
N PRO A 78 -3.53 -13.18 3.52
CA PRO A 78 -2.50 -12.28 4.02
C PRO A 78 -1.33 -12.06 3.03
N ARG A 79 -1.31 -12.76 1.90
CA ARG A 79 -0.24 -12.62 0.91
C ARG A 79 -0.47 -11.43 -0.02
N ILE A 80 0.64 -10.86 -0.49
CA ILE A 80 0.62 -9.77 -1.46
C ILE A 80 0.04 -10.31 -2.77
N LYS A 81 -0.98 -9.63 -3.28
CA LYS A 81 -1.62 -9.88 -4.58
C LYS A 81 -0.87 -9.18 -5.72
N GLY A 82 -0.32 -8.01 -5.44
CA GLY A 82 0.40 -7.17 -6.41
C GLY A 82 0.86 -5.86 -5.79
N TYR A 83 1.22 -4.90 -6.62
CA TYR A 83 1.73 -3.59 -6.20
C TYR A 83 1.05 -2.48 -7.01
N VAL A 84 0.86 -1.32 -6.40
CA VAL A 84 0.45 -0.08 -7.06
C VAL A 84 1.45 1.02 -6.82
N ASP A 85 1.53 1.96 -7.76
CA ASP A 85 2.31 3.19 -7.63
C ASP A 85 1.37 4.37 -7.34
N LEU A 86 1.62 5.09 -6.24
CA LEU A 86 0.88 6.29 -5.85
C LEU A 86 1.43 7.58 -6.47
N GLY A 87 2.59 7.49 -7.12
CA GLY A 87 3.30 8.62 -7.72
C GLY A 87 3.90 9.58 -6.68
N SER A 88 4.97 10.28 -7.07
CA SER A 88 5.72 11.17 -6.17
C SER A 88 5.24 12.63 -6.21
N SER A 89 4.42 13.02 -7.19
CA SER A 89 4.03 14.42 -7.39
C SER A 89 2.54 14.61 -7.70
N PRO A 90 1.81 15.47 -6.96
CA PRO A 90 2.19 15.95 -5.62
C PRO A 90 2.24 14.79 -4.62
N MET A 91 3.20 14.85 -3.70
CA MET A 91 3.45 13.82 -2.70
C MET A 91 2.22 13.64 -1.79
N ILE A 92 1.92 12.39 -1.41
CA ILE A 92 0.82 12.09 -0.49
C ILE A 92 1.20 12.42 0.97
N SER A 93 0.23 12.76 1.81
CA SER A 93 0.45 13.11 3.21
C SER A 93 0.63 11.87 4.11
N ALA A 94 1.69 11.08 3.87
CA ALA A 94 1.98 9.85 4.63
C ALA A 94 3.16 9.98 5.63
N ASN A 95 3.59 11.20 5.96
CA ASN A 95 4.68 11.45 6.91
C ASN A 95 4.23 11.59 8.38
N ASN A 96 3.00 11.21 8.72
CA ASN A 96 2.51 11.18 10.11
C ASN A 96 1.36 10.18 10.27
N TYR A 97 1.34 9.41 11.36
CA TYR A 97 0.25 8.47 11.69
C TYR A 97 -1.11 9.16 11.89
N PHE A 98 -1.13 10.41 12.34
CA PHE A 98 -2.37 11.20 12.44
C PHE A 98 -2.96 11.55 11.06
N ASN A 99 -2.17 11.43 9.99
CA ASN A 99 -2.65 11.68 8.63
C ASN A 99 -3.45 10.52 8.06
N SER A 100 -3.69 9.44 8.81
CA SER A 100 -4.68 8.41 8.44
C SER A 100 -6.03 9.01 8.03
N LYS A 101 -6.41 10.15 8.62
CA LYS A 101 -7.63 10.92 8.29
C LYS A 101 -7.61 11.62 6.93
N THR A 102 -6.45 11.68 6.27
CA THR A 102 -6.27 12.30 4.95
C THR A 102 -6.45 11.31 3.81
N PHE A 103 -6.72 10.04 4.12
CA PHE A 103 -6.95 8.99 3.14
C PHE A 103 -8.43 8.61 3.13
N ALA A 104 -9.00 8.50 1.93
CA ALA A 104 -10.36 8.03 1.73
C ALA A 104 -10.43 7.15 0.49
N SER A 105 -11.43 6.26 0.44
CA SER A 105 -11.64 5.40 -0.72
C SER A 105 -13.12 5.16 -0.95
N SER A 106 -13.47 4.91 -2.21
CA SER A 106 -14.80 4.47 -2.65
C SER A 106 -14.61 3.24 -3.53
N PRO A 107 -14.61 2.03 -2.93
CA PRO A 107 -14.38 0.77 -3.62
C PRO A 107 -15.29 0.53 -4.82
N GLN A 108 -16.58 0.85 -4.68
CA GLN A 108 -17.59 0.70 -5.75
C GLN A 108 -17.28 1.57 -6.96
N ALA A 109 -16.66 2.72 -6.72
CA ALA A 109 -16.28 3.68 -7.75
C ALA A 109 -14.84 3.48 -8.23
N TYR A 110 -14.07 2.56 -7.63
CA TYR A 110 -12.64 2.42 -7.85
C TYR A 110 -11.89 3.75 -7.65
N ILE A 111 -12.29 4.54 -6.66
CA ILE A 111 -11.67 5.84 -6.35
C ILE A 111 -10.88 5.72 -5.06
N PHE A 112 -9.65 6.23 -5.08
CA PHE A 112 -8.81 6.43 -3.92
C PHE A 112 -8.38 7.90 -3.84
N VAL A 113 -8.39 8.48 -2.65
CA VAL A 113 -8.09 9.88 -2.41
C VAL A 113 -7.07 10.01 -1.29
N THR A 114 -6.12 10.92 -1.46
CA THR A 114 -5.15 11.29 -0.43
C THR A 114 -5.07 12.80 -0.27
N GLY A 115 -4.75 13.27 0.93
CA GLY A 115 -4.25 14.63 1.11
C GLY A 115 -2.86 14.77 0.49
N GLN A 116 -2.56 15.95 -0.03
CA GLN A 116 -1.20 16.29 -0.45
C GLN A 116 -0.35 16.67 0.77
N ALA A 117 0.93 16.29 0.75
CA ALA A 117 1.88 16.65 1.81
C ALA A 117 2.09 18.18 1.92
N HIS A 118 1.95 18.90 0.79
CA HIS A 118 2.09 20.35 0.71
C HIS A 118 0.94 20.96 -0.08
N GLY A 119 0.59 22.21 0.20
CA GLY A 119 -0.37 22.98 -0.61
C GLY A 119 -1.86 22.73 -0.32
N GLY A 120 -2.21 21.87 0.66
CA GLY A 120 -3.58 21.75 1.18
C GLY A 120 -4.62 21.19 0.21
N SER A 121 -4.19 20.60 -0.91
CA SER A 121 -5.06 20.01 -1.93
C SER A 121 -5.15 18.48 -1.78
N ILE A 122 -5.90 17.82 -2.66
CA ILE A 122 -6.06 16.36 -2.68
C ILE A 122 -5.43 15.74 -3.94
N ASN A 123 -5.03 14.47 -3.85
CA ASN A 123 -4.80 13.61 -5.00
C ASN A 123 -6.01 12.70 -5.18
N VAL A 124 -6.50 12.55 -6.40
CA VAL A 124 -7.57 11.60 -6.73
C VAL A 124 -7.03 10.57 -7.70
N TYR A 125 -7.30 9.31 -7.43
CA TYR A 125 -6.85 8.19 -8.23
C TYR A 125 -8.04 7.34 -8.65
N LYS A 126 -8.03 6.91 -9.91
CA LYS A 126 -8.88 5.85 -10.43
C LYS A 126 -8.10 4.55 -10.46
N TYR A 127 -8.61 3.54 -9.75
CA TYR A 127 -8.06 2.20 -9.78
C TYR A 127 -8.57 1.41 -10.99
N ASN A 128 -7.68 0.66 -11.63
CA ASN A 128 -8.00 -0.34 -12.63
C ASN A 128 -7.74 -1.74 -12.03
N PRO A 129 -8.78 -2.51 -11.68
CA PRO A 129 -8.62 -3.84 -11.08
C PRO A 129 -7.94 -4.87 -11.98
N GLU A 130 -8.15 -4.79 -13.30
CA GLU A 130 -7.58 -5.75 -14.25
C GLU A 130 -6.06 -5.57 -14.39
N LYS A 131 -5.60 -4.31 -14.35
CA LYS A 131 -4.18 -3.96 -14.49
C LYS A 131 -3.46 -3.80 -13.15
N MET A 132 -4.20 -3.71 -12.04
CA MET A 132 -3.68 -3.36 -10.73
C MET A 132 -2.91 -2.02 -10.75
N GLU A 133 -3.49 -1.01 -11.39
CA GLU A 133 -2.88 0.31 -11.58
C GLU A 133 -3.74 1.41 -10.97
N LEU A 134 -3.10 2.41 -10.36
CA LEU A 134 -3.73 3.66 -9.95
C LEU A 134 -3.35 4.77 -10.93
N LYS A 135 -4.35 5.33 -11.61
CA LYS A 135 -4.16 6.49 -12.48
C LYS A 135 -4.68 7.74 -11.78
N LYS A 136 -3.82 8.74 -11.61
CA LYS A 136 -4.22 10.05 -11.11
C LYS A 136 -5.16 10.73 -12.12
N ILE A 137 -6.24 11.36 -11.64
CA ILE A 137 -7.28 12.04 -12.45
C ILE A 137 -7.54 13.47 -11.98
#